data_AF-A0AAV5YY52-F1
#
_entry.id   AF-A0AAV5YY52-F1
#
_cell.length_a   1.000
_cell.length_b   1.000
_cell.length_c   1.000
_cell.angle_alpha   90.00
_cell.angle_beta   90.00
_cell.angle_gamma   90.00
#
_symmetry.space_group_name_H-M   'P 1'
#
loop_
_entity.id
_entity.type
_entity.pdbx_description
1 polymer ?
#
loop_
_entity_poly.entity_id
_entity_poly.type
_entity_poly.pdbx_seq_one_letter_code
_entity_poly.pdbx_strand_id
1 'polypeptide(L)'
;MAFSDETMAADWPVPSLPFDVGVLGWVARHGRVVNVPDVFSDGRFVALDWWRRHGLTAFFGLPVMLDGALLGVLALNGREPFRFDADDERLLDAFVDQAAVAIRNASLFEAEGTARRAAEQALAEVKALRGLLPICSYCKKVRNDGNYWEQIESYISQHSDAQFSHSICPDCRDGVVKDQLESWRGRR
;
A
#
# COMPACT_ATOMS: atom_id res chain seq x y z
N MET A 1 9.98 -14.69 -6.59
CA MET A 1 9.79 -15.62 -7.73
C MET A 1 8.69 -16.57 -7.35
N ALA A 2 7.81 -16.94 -8.29
CA ALA A 2 6.78 -17.95 -8.09
C ALA A 2 7.15 -19.19 -8.91
N PHE A 3 6.91 -20.37 -8.34
CA PHE A 3 7.20 -21.66 -8.98
C PHE A 3 5.90 -22.45 -9.08
N SER A 4 5.75 -23.23 -10.15
CA SER A 4 4.63 -24.17 -10.29
C SER A 4 4.79 -25.41 -9.42
N ASP A 5 6.02 -25.75 -9.02
CA ASP A 5 6.34 -26.89 -8.17
C ASP A 5 6.86 -26.40 -6.81
N GLU A 6 6.13 -26.72 -5.74
CA GLU A 6 6.45 -26.30 -4.37
C GLU A 6 7.74 -26.94 -3.83
N THR A 7 8.06 -28.17 -4.26
CA THR A 7 9.28 -28.88 -3.81
C THR A 7 10.53 -28.21 -4.36
N MET A 8 10.46 -27.78 -5.62
CA MET A 8 11.52 -27.01 -6.29
C MET A 8 11.63 -25.60 -5.71
N ALA A 9 10.51 -24.99 -5.32
CA ALA A 9 10.50 -23.68 -4.67
C ALA A 9 11.20 -23.71 -3.30
N ALA A 10 11.00 -24.79 -2.53
CA ALA A 10 11.46 -24.89 -1.16
C ALA A 10 12.99 -24.94 -1.02
N ASP A 11 13.71 -25.51 -1.99
CA ASP A 11 15.18 -25.65 -1.96
C ASP A 11 15.90 -24.69 -2.92
N TRP A 12 15.18 -23.75 -3.53
CA TRP A 12 15.77 -22.74 -4.41
C TRP A 12 16.71 -21.81 -3.62
N PRO A 13 18.02 -21.75 -3.95
CA PRO A 13 19.01 -21.11 -3.10
C PRO A 13 19.08 -19.58 -3.26
N VAL A 14 18.31 -18.99 -4.20
CA VAL A 14 18.42 -17.56 -4.54
C VAL A 14 17.08 -16.84 -4.32
N PRO A 15 16.77 -16.34 -3.12
CA PRO A 15 15.46 -15.77 -2.81
C PRO A 15 15.08 -14.57 -3.69
N SER A 16 16.07 -13.77 -4.10
CA SER A 16 15.89 -12.66 -5.04
C SER A 16 17.07 -12.55 -6.00
N LEU A 17 16.77 -12.18 -7.24
CA LEU A 17 17.75 -11.85 -8.27
C LEU A 17 17.59 -10.39 -8.66
N PRO A 18 18.68 -9.60 -8.77
CA PRO A 18 18.61 -8.27 -9.34
C PRO A 18 18.09 -8.30 -10.79
N PHE A 19 17.48 -7.19 -11.22
CA PHE A 19 16.73 -7.10 -12.48
C PHE A 19 17.49 -7.51 -13.75
N ASP A 20 18.80 -7.30 -13.80
CA ASP A 20 19.64 -7.57 -14.96
C ASP A 20 20.61 -8.75 -14.76
N VAL A 21 20.38 -9.56 -13.72
CA VAL A 21 21.24 -10.69 -13.38
C VAL A 21 20.68 -12.00 -13.91
N GLY A 22 21.58 -12.75 -14.53
CA GLY A 22 21.35 -14.08 -15.06
C GLY A 22 20.42 -14.12 -16.27
N VAL A 23 20.01 -15.33 -16.67
CA VAL A 23 19.18 -15.52 -17.88
C VAL A 23 17.82 -14.82 -17.76
N LEU A 24 17.20 -14.85 -16.57
CA LEU A 24 15.93 -14.16 -16.29
C LEU A 24 16.09 -12.65 -16.41
N GLY A 25 17.16 -12.09 -15.85
CA GLY A 25 17.45 -10.67 -15.96
C GLY A 25 17.79 -10.25 -17.38
N TRP A 26 18.41 -11.13 -18.18
CA TRP A 26 18.59 -10.89 -19.60
C TRP A 26 17.24 -10.76 -20.33
N VAL A 27 16.29 -11.66 -20.07
CA VAL A 27 14.93 -11.57 -20.66
C VAL A 27 14.24 -10.28 -20.23
N ALA A 28 14.29 -9.96 -18.92
CA ALA A 28 13.70 -8.75 -18.36
C ALA A 28 14.27 -7.47 -19.00
N ARG A 29 15.59 -7.39 -19.15
CA ARG A 29 16.28 -6.22 -19.72
C ARG A 29 15.99 -6.02 -21.20
N HIS A 30 15.91 -7.10 -21.97
CA HIS A 30 15.77 -7.00 -23.43
C HIS A 30 14.32 -7.08 -23.91
N GLY A 31 13.40 -7.60 -23.08
CA GLY A 31 12.02 -7.84 -23.48
C GLY A 31 11.93 -8.85 -24.62
N ARG A 32 12.79 -9.88 -24.62
CA ARG A 32 12.87 -10.89 -25.70
C ARG A 32 12.84 -12.30 -25.14
N VAL A 33 12.18 -13.18 -25.88
CA VAL A 33 12.19 -14.61 -25.64
C VAL A 33 13.61 -15.17 -25.73
N VAL A 34 13.94 -16.15 -24.88
CA VAL A 34 15.19 -16.91 -24.96
C VAL A 34 14.91 -18.40 -24.83
N ASN A 35 15.44 -19.19 -25.76
CA ASN A 35 15.46 -20.66 -25.69
C ASN A 35 16.90 -21.10 -25.43
N VAL A 36 17.13 -21.79 -24.32
CA VAL A 36 18.43 -22.33 -23.94
C VAL A 36 18.31 -23.86 -23.86
N PRO A 37 18.81 -24.59 -24.88
CA PRO A 37 18.76 -26.05 -24.92
C PRO A 37 19.57 -26.74 -23.83
N ASP A 38 20.67 -26.12 -23.39
CA ASP A 38 21.53 -26.60 -22.32
C ASP A 38 21.97 -25.45 -21.39
N VAL A 39 21.38 -25.39 -20.19
CA VAL A 39 21.66 -24.38 -19.17
C VAL A 39 23.10 -24.46 -18.64
N PHE A 40 23.77 -25.61 -18.73
CA PHE A 40 25.15 -25.76 -18.28
C PHE A 40 26.17 -25.21 -19.27
N SER A 41 25.74 -24.99 -20.52
CA SER A 41 26.55 -24.37 -21.57
C SER A 41 26.45 -22.84 -21.59
N ASP A 42 25.52 -22.26 -20.83
CA ASP A 42 25.25 -20.82 -20.82
C ASP A 42 25.68 -20.17 -19.50
N GLY A 43 26.69 -19.30 -19.58
CA GLY A 43 27.27 -18.62 -18.41
C GLY A 43 26.34 -17.64 -17.69
N ARG A 44 25.13 -17.39 -18.20
CA ARG A 44 24.12 -16.54 -17.53
C ARG A 44 23.35 -17.29 -16.45
N PHE A 45 23.45 -18.62 -16.37
CA PHE A 45 22.69 -19.37 -15.37
C PHE A 45 23.37 -19.31 -13.99
N VAL A 46 22.55 -19.13 -12.97
CA VAL A 46 22.95 -19.15 -11.56
C VAL A 46 22.46 -20.43 -10.91
N ALA A 47 23.05 -20.76 -9.75
CA ALA A 47 22.63 -21.90 -8.95
C ALA A 47 22.63 -23.24 -9.72
N LEU A 48 23.62 -23.46 -10.60
CA LEU A 48 23.70 -24.66 -11.46
C LEU A 48 23.56 -25.99 -10.70
N ASP A 49 23.98 -26.06 -9.44
CA ASP A 49 23.79 -27.28 -8.64
C ASP A 49 22.33 -27.58 -8.34
N TRP A 50 21.47 -26.58 -8.20
CA TRP A 50 20.03 -26.76 -8.08
C TRP A 50 19.45 -27.35 -9.37
N TRP A 51 19.86 -26.83 -10.53
CA TRP A 51 19.47 -27.37 -11.84
C TRP A 51 19.88 -28.83 -11.99
N ARG A 52 21.11 -29.18 -11.60
CA ARG A 52 21.61 -30.56 -11.61
C ARG A 52 20.78 -31.48 -10.72
N ARG A 53 20.51 -31.07 -9.47
CA ARG A 53 19.74 -31.89 -8.51
C ARG A 53 18.33 -32.20 -9.00
N HIS A 54 17.69 -31.24 -9.67
CA HIS A 54 16.34 -31.40 -10.21
C HIS A 54 16.30 -31.99 -11.64
N GLY A 55 17.46 -32.32 -12.20
CA GLY A 55 17.59 -32.89 -13.54
C GLY A 55 17.16 -31.94 -14.65
N LEU A 56 17.18 -30.63 -14.40
CA LEU A 56 16.82 -29.61 -15.37
C LEU A 56 18.03 -29.25 -16.23
N THR A 57 17.84 -29.29 -17.54
CA THR A 57 18.89 -29.06 -18.54
C THR A 57 18.50 -27.98 -19.52
N ALA A 58 17.22 -27.70 -19.71
CA ALA A 58 16.72 -26.73 -20.67
C ALA A 58 15.92 -25.61 -19.99
N PHE A 59 15.91 -24.45 -20.63
CA PHE A 59 15.19 -23.28 -20.15
C PHE A 59 14.56 -22.51 -21.32
N PHE A 60 13.35 -22.04 -21.13
CA PHE A 60 12.67 -21.14 -22.05
C PHE A 60 12.06 -19.98 -21.28
N GLY A 61 12.53 -18.77 -21.55
CA GLY A 61 12.09 -17.55 -20.86
C GLY A 61 11.29 -16.64 -21.78
N LEU A 62 10.10 -16.24 -21.35
CA LEU A 62 9.24 -15.29 -22.06
C LEU A 62 9.02 -14.02 -21.23
N PRO A 63 9.13 -12.82 -21.83
CA PRO A 63 8.78 -11.58 -21.16
C PRO A 63 7.25 -11.44 -21.09
N VAL A 64 6.71 -11.15 -19.90
CA VAL A 64 5.30 -10.81 -19.73
C VAL A 64 5.16 -9.30 -19.86
N MET A 65 4.64 -8.83 -20.99
CA MET A 65 4.58 -7.41 -21.36
C MET A 65 3.13 -6.92 -21.41
N LEU A 66 2.89 -5.68 -21.00
CA LEU A 66 1.61 -5.00 -21.22
C LEU A 66 1.87 -3.53 -21.54
N ASP A 67 1.34 -3.05 -22.67
CA ASP A 67 1.50 -1.66 -23.14
C ASP A 67 2.96 -1.17 -23.15
N GLY A 68 3.90 -2.06 -23.52
CA GLY A 68 5.34 -1.78 -23.56
C GLY A 68 6.04 -1.82 -22.20
N ALA A 69 5.33 -2.04 -21.10
CA ALA A 69 5.91 -2.24 -19.77
C ALA A 69 6.11 -3.73 -19.48
N LEU A 70 7.27 -4.09 -18.92
CA LEU A 70 7.52 -5.43 -18.41
C LEU A 70 6.83 -5.62 -17.06
N LEU A 71 5.95 -6.62 -16.98
CA LEU A 71 5.30 -7.03 -15.73
C LEU A 71 6.04 -8.18 -15.03
N GLY A 72 6.78 -9.00 -15.78
CA GLY A 72 7.55 -10.10 -15.23
C GLY A 72 8.18 -10.98 -16.31
N VAL A 73 8.76 -12.10 -15.90
CA VAL A 73 9.32 -13.12 -16.81
C VAL A 73 8.70 -14.46 -16.46
N LEU A 74 8.08 -15.10 -17.47
CA LEU A 74 7.63 -16.48 -17.38
C LEU A 74 8.78 -17.41 -17.76
N ALA A 75 9.04 -18.40 -16.92
CA ALA A 75 10.13 -19.34 -17.09
C ALA A 75 9.58 -20.77 -17.19
N LEU A 76 9.91 -21.46 -18.28
CA LEU A 76 9.69 -22.88 -18.45
C LEU A 76 11.03 -23.59 -18.27
N ASN A 77 11.06 -24.57 -17.38
CA ASN A 77 12.26 -25.38 -17.11
C ASN A 77 12.00 -26.80 -17.58
N GLY A 78 12.94 -27.36 -18.34
CA GLY A 78 12.81 -28.66 -18.99
C GLY A 78 13.96 -29.59 -18.65
N ARG A 79 13.70 -30.90 -18.71
CA ARG A 79 14.75 -31.94 -18.66
C ARG A 79 15.32 -32.28 -20.04
N GLU A 80 14.65 -31.79 -21.09
CA GLU A 80 15.02 -31.94 -22.49
C GLU A 80 14.86 -30.58 -23.20
N PRO A 81 15.62 -30.33 -24.28
CA PRO A 81 15.50 -29.10 -25.07
C PRO A 81 14.09 -28.85 -25.60
N PHE A 82 13.60 -27.62 -25.42
CA PHE A 82 12.32 -27.19 -25.98
C PHE A 82 12.41 -27.05 -27.51
N ARG A 83 11.48 -27.71 -28.22
CA ARG A 83 11.29 -27.60 -29.66
C ARG A 83 9.87 -27.13 -29.92
N PHE A 84 9.72 -25.83 -30.07
CA PHE A 84 8.45 -25.21 -30.40
C PHE A 84 8.40 -24.95 -31.89
N ASP A 85 7.28 -25.27 -32.51
CA ASP A 85 6.97 -24.83 -33.86
C ASP A 85 6.24 -23.47 -33.84
N ALA A 86 5.85 -22.98 -35.01
CA ALA A 86 5.18 -21.69 -35.13
C ALA A 86 3.81 -21.66 -34.43
N ASP A 87 3.15 -22.80 -34.24
CA ASP A 87 1.85 -22.89 -33.60
C ASP A 87 2.01 -22.83 -32.07
N ASP A 88 3.02 -23.52 -31.55
CA ASP A 88 3.42 -23.42 -30.14
C ASP A 88 3.80 -21.99 -29.74
N GLU A 89 4.59 -21.30 -30.56
CA GLU A 89 4.99 -19.91 -30.31
C GLU A 89 3.76 -18.99 -30.22
N ARG A 90 2.81 -19.13 -31.15
CA ARG A 90 1.56 -18.34 -31.13
C ARG A 90 0.72 -18.61 -29.89
N LEU A 91 0.69 -19.86 -29.43
CA LEU A 91 -0.05 -20.23 -28.22
C LEU A 91 0.61 -19.63 -26.97
N LEU A 92 1.95 -19.68 -26.90
CA LEU A 92 2.71 -19.10 -25.80
C LEU A 92 2.55 -17.57 -25.73
N ASP A 93 2.60 -16.89 -26.87
CA ASP A 93 2.36 -15.44 -26.94
C ASP A 93 0.95 -15.11 -26.42
N ALA A 94 -0.08 -15.80 -26.92
CA ALA A 94 -1.45 -15.59 -26.46
C ALA A 94 -1.62 -15.86 -24.95
N PHE A 95 -0.93 -16.87 -24.42
CA PHE A 95 -0.95 -17.17 -22.99
C PHE A 95 -0.29 -16.06 -22.16
N VAL A 96 0.87 -15.58 -22.60
CA VAL A 96 1.59 -14.49 -21.94
C VAL A 96 0.79 -13.19 -21.95
N ASP A 97 0.12 -12.87 -23.06
CA ASP A 97 -0.76 -11.71 -23.16
C ASP A 97 -1.92 -11.78 -22.14
N GLN A 98 -2.56 -12.94 -22.01
CA GLN A 98 -3.61 -13.13 -21.01
C GLN A 98 -3.08 -13.04 -19.59
N ALA A 99 -1.90 -13.61 -19.32
CA ALA A 99 -1.25 -13.50 -18.02
C ALA A 99 -0.93 -12.03 -17.68
N ALA A 100 -0.51 -11.23 -18.65
CA ALA A 100 -0.21 -9.82 -18.47
C ALA A 100 -1.45 -9.03 -18.01
N VAL A 101 -2.60 -9.25 -18.66
CA VAL A 101 -3.89 -8.65 -18.26
C VAL A 101 -4.29 -9.09 -16.85
N ALA A 102 -4.16 -10.38 -16.53
CA ALA A 102 -4.52 -10.91 -15.22
C ALA A 102 -3.66 -10.31 -14.09
N ILE A 103 -2.33 -10.22 -14.30
CA ILE A 103 -1.40 -9.61 -13.34
C ILE A 103 -1.75 -8.14 -13.12
N ARG A 104 -2.02 -7.39 -14.20
CA ARG A 104 -2.43 -5.98 -14.09
C ARG A 104 -3.71 -5.82 -13.28
N ASN A 105 -4.72 -6.65 -13.53
CA ASN A 105 -5.99 -6.61 -12.81
C ASN A 105 -5.81 -6.90 -11.33
N ALA A 106 -4.99 -7.90 -10.98
CA ALA A 106 -4.67 -8.21 -9.59
C ALA A 106 -3.99 -7.03 -8.88
N SER A 107 -2.98 -6.41 -9.52
CA SER A 107 -2.30 -5.24 -8.95
C SER A 107 -3.23 -4.04 -8.77
N LEU A 108 -4.14 -3.80 -9.72
CA LEU A 108 -5.14 -2.73 -9.61
C LEU A 108 -6.10 -2.97 -8.44
N PHE A 109 -6.58 -4.20 -8.29
CA PHE A 109 -7.47 -4.58 -7.20
C PHE A 109 -6.81 -4.41 -5.82
N GLU A 110 -5.54 -4.80 -5.68
CA GLU A 110 -4.77 -4.59 -4.45
C GLU A 110 -4.55 -3.10 -4.13
N ALA A 111 -4.24 -2.30 -5.15
CA ALA A 111 -4.07 -0.87 -5.02
C ALA A 111 -5.37 -0.17 -4.59
N GLU A 112 -6.50 -0.52 -5.20
CA GLU A 112 -7.83 -0.03 -4.83
C GLU A 112 -8.15 -0.37 -3.37
N GLY A 113 -7.95 -1.62 -2.96
CA GLY A 113 -8.21 -2.06 -1.59
C GLY A 113 -7.35 -1.31 -0.56
N THR A 114 -6.10 -1.00 -0.90
CA THR A 114 -5.21 -0.22 -0.04
C THR A 114 -5.63 1.24 0.05
N ALA A 115 -5.97 1.86 -1.08
CA ALA A 115 -6.48 3.23 -1.11
C ALA A 115 -7.79 3.37 -0.34
N ARG A 116 -8.71 2.41 -0.46
CA ARG A 116 -9.97 2.38 0.28
C ARG A 116 -9.74 2.33 1.79
N ARG A 117 -8.87 1.43 2.26
CA ARG A 117 -8.52 1.34 3.69
C ARG A 117 -7.92 2.64 4.24
N ALA A 118 -7.01 3.25 3.48
CA ALA A 118 -6.42 4.53 3.86
C ALA A 118 -7.47 5.65 3.96
N ALA A 119 -8.42 5.71 3.02
CA ALA A 119 -9.52 6.67 3.06
C ALA A 119 -10.48 6.44 4.24
N GLU A 120 -10.80 5.17 4.53
CA GLU A 120 -11.62 4.79 5.70
C GLU A 120 -10.94 5.20 7.02
N GLN A 121 -9.64 5.01 7.14
CA GLN A 121 -8.84 5.44 8.30
C GLN A 121 -8.86 6.96 8.46
N ALA A 122 -8.60 7.70 7.39
CA ALA A 122 -8.65 9.16 7.42
C ALA A 122 -10.04 9.69 7.84
N LEU A 123 -11.12 9.07 7.37
CA LEU A 123 -12.48 9.41 7.78
C LEU A 123 -12.75 9.09 9.25
N ALA A 124 -12.22 7.97 9.76
CA ALA A 124 -12.37 7.57 11.15
C ALA A 124 -11.68 8.58 12.10
N GLU A 125 -10.49 9.06 11.75
CA GLU A 125 -9.76 10.07 12.51
C GLU A 125 -10.54 11.38 12.62
N VAL A 126 -11.10 11.88 11.52
CA VAL A 126 -11.95 13.09 11.52
C VAL A 126 -13.19 12.91 12.40
N LYS A 127 -13.81 11.73 12.42
CA LYS A 127 -14.99 11.45 13.27
C LYS A 127 -14.63 11.32 14.75
N ALA A 128 -13.49 10.70 15.07
CA ALA A 128 -13.03 10.55 16.45
C ALA A 128 -12.77 11.91 17.12
N LEU A 129 -12.34 12.91 16.33
CA LEU A 129 -12.15 14.29 16.80
C LEU A 129 -13.45 15.06 17.10
N ARG A 130 -14.65 14.54 16.74
CA ARG A 130 -15.90 15.33 16.76
C ARG A 130 -17.08 14.75 17.56
N GLY A 131 -16.93 13.64 18.28
CA GLY A 131 -18.10 12.93 18.82
C GLY A 131 -18.67 13.46 20.14
N LEU A 132 -17.87 13.49 21.20
CA LEU A 132 -18.34 13.69 22.57
C LEU A 132 -17.26 14.38 23.39
N LEU A 133 -17.56 15.60 23.85
CA LEU A 133 -16.72 16.29 24.82
C LEU A 133 -17.07 15.78 26.23
N PRO A 134 -16.16 15.08 26.93
CA PRO A 134 -16.40 14.68 28.30
C PRO A 134 -16.43 15.93 29.19
N ILE A 135 -17.63 16.34 29.63
CA ILE A 135 -17.81 17.49 30.51
C ILE A 135 -18.08 17.05 31.96
N CYS A 136 -17.67 17.86 32.93
CA CYS A 136 -18.06 17.68 34.32
C CYS A 136 -19.53 18.08 34.47
N SER A 137 -20.38 17.19 34.99
CA SER A 137 -21.80 17.46 35.17
C SER A 137 -22.08 18.65 36.10
N TYR A 138 -21.18 18.91 37.06
CA TYR A 138 -21.31 19.97 38.04
C TYR A 138 -20.75 21.31 37.55
N CYS A 139 -19.48 21.36 37.14
CA CYS A 139 -18.80 22.62 36.82
C CYS A 139 -18.64 22.89 35.32
N LYS A 140 -19.13 21.99 34.45
CA LYS A 140 -19.15 22.11 32.98
C LYS A 140 -17.78 22.28 32.29
N LYS A 141 -16.68 22.11 33.02
CA LYS A 141 -15.33 21.99 32.46
C LYS A 141 -15.24 20.78 31.52
N VAL A 142 -14.41 20.89 30.49
CA VAL A 142 -14.09 19.81 29.56
C VAL A 142 -12.87 19.06 30.09
N ARG A 143 -12.90 17.73 29.99
CA ARG A 143 -11.74 16.89 30.28
C ARG A 143 -10.94 16.72 29.00
N ASN A 144 -9.67 17.11 29.04
CA ASN A 144 -8.78 17.01 27.90
C ASN A 144 -8.09 15.65 27.79
N ASP A 145 -7.28 15.49 26.75
CA ASP A 145 -6.59 14.22 26.43
C ASP A 145 -5.56 13.83 27.49
N GLY A 146 -5.02 14.81 28.24
CA GLY A 146 -4.14 14.61 29.38
C GLY A 146 -4.87 14.26 30.69
N ASN A 147 -6.19 14.06 30.65
CA ASN A 147 -7.04 13.78 31.81
C ASN A 147 -7.14 14.94 32.82
N TYR A 148 -6.84 16.17 32.40
CA TYR A 148 -7.02 17.40 33.19
C TYR A 148 -8.36 18.09 32.85
N TRP A 149 -8.87 18.85 33.81
CA TRP A 149 -10.12 19.61 33.66
C TRP A 149 -9.83 21.07 33.33
N GLU A 150 -10.22 21.50 32.14
CA GLU A 150 -10.02 22.87 31.66
C GLU A 150 -11.32 23.55 31.23
N GLN A 151 -11.25 24.86 30.99
CA GLN A 151 -12.41 25.62 30.51
C GLN A 151 -12.71 25.27 29.04
N ILE A 152 -13.99 25.30 28.67
CA ILE A 152 -14.44 24.91 27.34
C ILE A 152 -13.84 25.81 26.25
N GLU A 153 -13.67 27.10 26.53
CA GLU A 153 -13.05 28.05 25.59
C GLU A 153 -11.59 27.69 25.33
N SER A 154 -10.86 27.30 26.38
CA SER A 154 -9.46 26.85 26.30
C SER A 154 -9.34 25.60 25.45
N TYR A 155 -10.19 24.60 25.71
CA TYR A 155 -10.20 23.35 24.96
C TYR A 155 -10.57 23.58 23.48
N ILE A 156 -11.66 24.30 23.19
CA ILE A 156 -12.10 24.53 21.81
C ILE A 156 -11.08 25.34 21.01
N SER A 157 -10.43 26.34 21.62
CA SER A 157 -9.41 27.15 20.94
C SER A 157 -8.14 26.36 20.62
N GLN A 158 -7.80 25.33 21.41
CA GLN A 158 -6.65 24.47 21.17
C GLN A 158 -6.93 23.38 20.12
N HIS A 159 -8.20 22.98 19.98
CA HIS A 159 -8.60 21.84 19.15
C HIS A 159 -9.45 22.23 17.92
N SER A 160 -9.62 23.53 17.64
CA SER A 160 -10.32 24.04 16.46
C SER A 160 -9.90 25.47 16.10
N ASP A 161 -10.29 25.95 14.92
CA ASP A 161 -10.03 27.33 14.47
C ASP A 161 -10.98 28.39 15.08
N ALA A 162 -11.80 28.03 16.08
CA ALA A 162 -12.77 28.95 16.67
C ALA A 162 -12.09 30.04 17.53
N GLN A 163 -12.56 31.29 17.40
CA GLN A 163 -12.14 32.43 18.23
C GLN A 163 -13.33 32.99 19.02
N PHE A 164 -13.10 33.35 20.28
CA PHE A 164 -14.16 33.80 21.20
C PHE A 164 -14.09 35.30 21.47
N SER A 165 -15.15 36.02 21.14
CA SER A 165 -15.40 37.38 21.65
C SER A 165 -16.31 37.32 22.88
N HIS A 166 -16.01 38.11 23.91
CA HIS A 166 -16.85 38.18 25.10
C HIS A 166 -17.85 39.33 24.97
N SER A 167 -19.14 39.02 25.06
CA SER A 167 -20.24 39.98 25.13
C SER A 167 -21.22 39.59 26.23
N ILE A 168 -21.89 40.57 26.83
CA ILE A 168 -22.92 40.33 27.84
C ILE A 168 -24.28 40.39 27.15
N CYS A 169 -25.06 39.31 27.19
CA CYS A 169 -26.41 39.30 26.63
C CYS A 169 -27.36 40.22 27.43
N PRO A 170 -28.50 40.64 26.89
CA PRO A 170 -29.45 41.53 27.58
C PRO A 170 -29.89 41.00 28.96
N ASP A 171 -30.17 39.71 29.08
CA ASP A 171 -30.63 39.10 30.34
C ASP A 171 -29.55 39.17 31.42
N CYS A 172 -28.30 38.81 31.09
CA CYS A 172 -27.18 38.91 32.02
C CYS A 172 -26.84 40.37 32.33
N ARG A 173 -27.00 41.28 31.36
CA ARG A 173 -26.79 42.70 31.60
C ARG A 173 -27.75 43.20 32.67
N ASP A 174 -29.03 42.85 32.54
CA ASP A 174 -30.08 43.41 33.40
C ASP A 174 -30.19 42.66 34.73
N GLY A 175 -29.86 41.36 34.77
CA GLY A 175 -29.97 40.53 35.97
C GLY A 175 -28.68 40.29 36.77
N VAL A 176 -27.49 40.56 36.21
CA VAL A 176 -26.20 40.34 36.90
C VAL A 176 -25.36 41.60 36.93
N VAL A 177 -25.21 42.25 35.78
CA VAL A 177 -24.24 43.34 35.61
C VAL A 177 -24.81 44.70 36.05
N LYS A 178 -26.12 44.92 35.91
CA LYS A 178 -26.81 46.16 36.28
C LYS A 178 -26.59 46.51 37.75
N ASP A 179 -26.85 45.57 38.66
CA ASP A 179 -26.71 45.78 40.09
C ASP A 179 -25.24 46.06 40.48
N GLN A 180 -24.29 45.40 39.81
CA GLN A 180 -22.86 45.67 40.00
C GLN A 180 -22.48 47.07 39.51
N LEU A 181 -22.95 47.49 38.33
CA LEU A 181 -22.69 48.81 37.77
C LEU A 181 -23.30 49.94 38.60
N GLU A 182 -24.51 49.74 39.12
CA GLU A 182 -25.19 50.71 40.00
C GLU A 182 -24.45 50.85 41.33
N SER A 183 -23.96 49.73 41.90
CA SER A 183 -23.13 49.76 43.11
C SER A 183 -21.79 50.51 42.93
N TRP A 184 -21.27 50.59 41.70
CA TRP A 184 -20.04 51.32 41.37
C TRP A 184 -20.31 52.80 41.07
N ARG A 185 -21.50 53.15 40.57
CA ARG A 185 -21.91 54.54 40.36
C ARG A 185 -22.25 55.26 41.66
N GLY A 186 -22.76 54.55 42.68
CA GLY A 186 -23.05 55.11 44.01
C GLY A 186 -21.82 55.37 44.90
N ARG A 187 -20.61 55.06 44.45
CA ARG A 187 -19.33 55.29 45.15
C ARG A 187 -18.53 56.51 44.66
N ARG A 188 -19.15 57.40 43.89
CA ARG A 188 -18.58 58.69 43.47
C ARG A 188 -19.26 59.86 44.16
#